data_AF-A0A957SH69-F1
#
_entry.id   AF-A0A957SH69-F1
#
_cell.length_a   1.000
_cell.length_b   1.000
_cell.length_c   1.000
_cell.angle_alpha   90.00
_cell.angle_beta   90.00
_cell.angle_gamma   90.00
#
_symmetry.space_group_name_H-M   'P 1'
#
loop_
_entity.id
_entity.type
_entity.pdbx_description
1 polymer ?
#
loop_
_entity_poly.entity_id
_entity_poly.type
_entity_poly.pdbx_seq_one_letter_code
_entity_poly.pdbx_strand_id
1 'polypeptide(L)'
;LPPGVLAWNDISNNEAFQGEVIAYTENAGTVYAKALVDGLPVAEKTAYLAPPGGPVNQEFNTIGSKDWFLLKGAANAENAKTTILELTGNLDRMDAMLESSPAYAVPAYTNLWEMSAYTQSNEMSLQVKPAALDDSGIEAGSWPGPPSAALTAIENSGIWNDMVNAFVTGTPVEEAVATAHDRMVLVFQEYGLPGEE
;
A
#
# COMPACT_ATOMS: atom_id res chain seq x y z
N LEU A 1 -17.34 -13.87 7.86
CA LEU A 1 -16.67 -12.57 8.06
C LEU A 1 -17.05 -12.03 9.43
N PRO A 2 -16.17 -11.27 10.12
CA PRO A 2 -16.51 -10.61 11.38
C PRO A 2 -17.77 -9.74 11.21
N PRO A 3 -18.66 -9.67 12.23
CA PRO A 3 -19.79 -8.76 12.21
C PRO A 3 -19.34 -7.32 11.95
N GLY A 4 -20.03 -6.61 11.06
CA GLY A 4 -19.73 -5.20 10.76
C GLY A 4 -18.58 -4.95 9.79
N VAL A 5 -17.94 -5.99 9.22
CA VAL A 5 -16.81 -5.84 8.28
C VAL A 5 -17.11 -4.91 7.09
N LEU A 6 -18.37 -4.87 6.64
CA LEU A 6 -18.81 -4.04 5.52
C LEU A 6 -18.82 -2.54 5.84
N ALA A 7 -18.77 -2.18 7.14
CA ALA A 7 -18.66 -0.81 7.60
C ALA A 7 -17.23 -0.44 8.03
N TRP A 8 -16.27 -1.36 7.85
CA TRP A 8 -14.89 -1.08 8.21
C TRP A 8 -14.28 -0.05 7.25
N ASN A 9 -13.47 0.82 7.83
CA ASN A 9 -12.49 1.67 7.16
C ASN A 9 -11.07 1.24 7.56
N ASP A 10 -10.07 1.93 7.01
CA ASP A 10 -8.64 1.69 7.28
C ASP A 10 -8.32 1.61 8.78
N ILE A 11 -8.92 2.48 9.60
CA ILE A 11 -8.68 2.52 11.05
C ILE A 11 -9.28 1.28 11.72
N SER A 12 -10.55 0.98 11.45
CA SER A 12 -11.23 -0.16 12.11
C SER A 12 -10.67 -1.52 11.67
N ASN A 13 -10.09 -1.63 10.47
CA ASN A 13 -9.34 -2.82 10.07
C ASN A 13 -8.09 -3.02 10.94
N ASN A 14 -7.35 -1.92 11.21
CA ASN A 14 -6.20 -1.97 12.12
C ASN A 14 -6.62 -2.37 13.54
N GLU A 15 -7.71 -1.79 14.05
CA GLU A 15 -8.25 -2.13 15.37
C GLU A 15 -8.69 -3.60 15.44
N ALA A 16 -9.27 -4.15 14.37
CA ALA A 16 -9.65 -5.55 14.32
C ALA A 16 -8.43 -6.48 14.36
N PHE A 17 -7.35 -6.17 13.63
CA PHE A 17 -6.11 -6.93 13.71
C PHE A 17 -5.45 -6.82 15.09
N GLN A 18 -5.36 -5.60 15.62
CA GLN A 18 -4.75 -5.33 16.92
C GLN A 18 -5.52 -5.93 18.10
N GLY A 19 -6.85 -6.00 17.97
CA GLY A 19 -7.74 -6.69 18.91
C GLY A 19 -7.76 -8.21 18.73
N GLU A 20 -6.89 -8.78 17.89
CA GLU A 20 -6.81 -10.22 17.59
C GLU A 20 -8.15 -10.80 17.08
N VAL A 21 -8.99 -9.98 16.43
CA VAL A 21 -10.27 -10.40 15.82
C VAL A 21 -10.06 -11.09 14.48
N ILE A 22 -9.02 -10.68 13.73
CA ILE A 22 -8.61 -11.26 12.46
C ILE A 22 -7.17 -11.74 12.55
N ALA A 23 -6.85 -12.83 11.86
CA ALA A 23 -5.50 -13.41 11.84
C ALA A 23 -4.64 -12.87 10.69
N TYR A 24 -5.25 -12.24 9.69
CA TYR A 24 -4.59 -11.74 8.49
C TYR A 24 -5.32 -10.49 7.98
N THR A 25 -4.54 -9.54 7.48
CA THR A 25 -5.03 -8.38 6.73
C THR A 25 -4.04 -8.06 5.64
N GLU A 26 -4.55 -7.65 4.48
CA GLU A 26 -3.75 -6.95 3.48
C GLU A 26 -3.80 -5.46 3.84
N ASN A 27 -2.72 -4.96 4.42
CA ASN A 27 -2.58 -3.55 4.76
C ASN A 27 -1.09 -3.21 4.79
N ALA A 28 -0.76 -1.92 4.73
CA ALA A 28 0.61 -1.49 4.95
C ALA A 28 1.06 -1.82 6.38
N GLY A 29 2.38 -1.86 6.63
CA GLY A 29 2.97 -2.23 7.93
C GLY A 29 2.56 -1.37 9.13
N THR A 30 1.70 -0.36 8.95
CA THR A 30 1.11 0.45 10.02
C THR A 30 0.41 -0.38 11.11
N VAL A 31 -0.20 -1.52 10.75
CA VAL A 31 -0.83 -2.44 11.72
C VAL A 31 0.17 -2.95 12.76
N TYR A 32 1.37 -3.30 12.30
CA TYR A 32 2.48 -3.77 13.12
C TYR A 32 3.15 -2.61 13.86
N ALA A 33 3.45 -1.51 13.16
CA ALA A 33 4.08 -0.33 13.74
C ALA A 33 3.29 0.18 14.96
N LYS A 34 1.96 0.27 14.84
CA LYS A 34 1.09 0.71 15.92
C LYS A 34 1.05 -0.29 17.07
N ALA A 35 1.00 -1.60 16.78
CA ALA A 35 1.05 -2.63 17.80
C ALA A 35 2.35 -2.58 18.63
N LEU A 36 3.50 -2.30 17.99
CA LEU A 36 4.76 -2.07 18.69
C LEU A 36 4.73 -0.83 19.58
N VAL A 37 4.29 0.32 19.04
CA VAL A 37 4.22 1.59 19.77
C VAL A 37 3.32 1.48 21.01
N ASP A 38 2.21 0.77 20.88
CA ASP A 38 1.25 0.57 21.96
C ASP A 38 1.63 -0.57 22.93
N GLY A 39 2.66 -1.35 22.63
CA GLY A 39 3.08 -2.51 23.43
C GLY A 39 2.04 -3.65 23.43
N LEU A 40 1.37 -3.89 22.31
CA LEU A 40 0.35 -4.94 22.20
C LEU A 40 0.99 -6.32 21.97
N PRO A 41 0.48 -7.40 22.62
CA PRO A 41 1.01 -8.76 22.46
C PRO A 41 0.99 -9.30 21.03
N VAL A 42 0.07 -8.81 20.19
CA VAL A 42 -0.04 -9.20 18.78
C VAL A 42 1.23 -8.85 17.98
N ALA A 43 1.99 -7.84 18.40
CA ALA A 43 3.22 -7.43 17.71
C ALA A 43 4.24 -8.58 17.64
N GLU A 44 4.42 -9.34 18.72
CA GLU A 44 5.34 -10.49 18.79
C GLU A 44 4.90 -11.66 17.90
N LYS A 45 3.63 -11.71 17.53
CA LYS A 45 3.02 -12.77 16.72
C LYS A 45 2.83 -12.37 15.26
N THR A 46 3.17 -11.14 14.90
CA THR A 46 2.94 -10.59 13.56
C THR A 46 4.13 -10.91 12.66
N ALA A 47 3.85 -11.30 11.43
CA ALA A 47 4.85 -11.53 10.39
C ALA A 47 4.36 -10.95 9.05
N TYR A 48 5.28 -10.69 8.13
CA TYR A 48 4.94 -10.35 6.76
C TYR A 48 4.63 -11.62 5.97
N LEU A 49 3.50 -11.60 5.26
CA LEU A 49 3.14 -12.63 4.30
C LEU A 49 3.17 -11.97 2.91
N ALA A 50 4.05 -12.44 2.03
CA ALA A 50 4.06 -12.00 0.64
C ALA A 50 2.71 -12.35 -0.01
N PRO A 51 2.10 -11.43 -0.79
CA PRO A 51 0.84 -11.72 -1.47
C PRO A 51 0.95 -12.98 -2.33
N PRO A 52 0.02 -13.94 -2.19
CA PRO A 52 0.03 -15.12 -3.04
C PRO A 52 -0.38 -14.71 -4.45
N GLY A 53 0.41 -15.13 -5.45
CA GLY A 53 -0.02 -14.97 -6.84
C GLY A 53 -1.19 -15.87 -7.22
N GLY A 54 -1.72 -15.63 -8.42
CA GLY A 54 -2.81 -16.36 -9.04
C GLY A 54 -2.39 -17.14 -10.30
N PRO A 55 -3.37 -17.77 -10.98
CA PRO A 55 -3.11 -18.59 -12.16
C PRO A 55 -2.61 -17.81 -13.39
N VAL A 56 -2.83 -16.49 -13.42
CA VAL A 56 -2.41 -15.60 -14.52
C VAL A 56 -1.16 -14.81 -14.11
N ASN A 57 -1.22 -14.13 -12.96
CA ASN A 57 -0.08 -13.41 -12.38
C ASN A 57 0.50 -14.25 -11.25
N GLN A 58 1.61 -14.94 -11.51
CA GLN A 58 2.21 -15.90 -10.57
C GLN A 58 2.75 -15.25 -9.29
N GLU A 59 3.07 -13.96 -9.35
CA GLU A 59 3.45 -13.15 -8.20
C GLU A 59 2.78 -11.77 -8.33
N PHE A 60 2.40 -11.21 -7.19
CA PHE A 60 1.84 -9.86 -7.08
C PHE A 60 2.53 -9.16 -5.93
N ASN A 61 3.84 -8.97 -6.07
CA ASN A 61 4.64 -8.29 -5.07
C ASN A 61 4.57 -6.79 -5.34
N THR A 62 3.75 -6.09 -4.56
CA THR A 62 3.62 -4.64 -4.67
C THR A 62 3.97 -4.03 -3.33
N ILE A 63 4.99 -3.17 -3.32
CA ILE A 63 5.33 -2.33 -2.18
C ILE A 63 5.26 -0.90 -2.68
N GLY A 64 4.24 -0.17 -2.23
CA GLY A 64 4.06 1.23 -2.62
C GLY A 64 5.23 2.10 -2.17
N SER A 65 5.56 3.11 -2.96
CA SER A 65 6.55 4.11 -2.62
C SER A 65 5.89 5.43 -2.20
N LYS A 66 6.66 6.27 -1.49
CA LYS A 66 6.30 7.66 -1.23
C LYS A 66 7.44 8.55 -1.70
N ASP A 67 7.09 9.54 -2.51
CA ASP A 67 8.05 10.47 -3.08
C ASP A 67 8.02 11.82 -2.38
N TRP A 68 9.16 12.48 -2.37
CA TRP A 68 9.27 13.88 -2.01
C TRP A 68 9.03 14.75 -3.25
N PHE A 69 8.01 15.60 -3.20
CA PHE A 69 7.67 16.49 -4.30
C PHE A 69 8.06 17.94 -4.00
N LEU A 70 8.57 18.64 -5.02
CA LEU A 70 8.76 20.09 -4.99
C LEU A 70 7.77 20.76 -5.94
N LEU A 71 6.93 21.63 -5.39
CA LEU A 71 5.96 22.38 -6.18
C LEU A 71 6.67 23.35 -7.11
N LYS A 72 6.25 23.37 -8.38
CA LYS A 72 6.75 24.33 -9.37
C LYS A 72 6.47 25.76 -8.89
N GLY A 73 7.51 26.59 -8.87
CA GLY A 73 7.42 27.98 -8.42
C GLY A 73 7.48 28.16 -6.91
N ALA A 74 7.84 27.13 -6.14
CA ALA A 74 8.08 27.27 -4.70
C ALA A 74 9.10 28.38 -4.42
N ALA A 75 8.74 29.31 -3.54
CA ALA A 75 9.54 30.50 -3.23
C ALA A 75 10.95 30.18 -2.69
N ASN A 76 11.12 29.01 -2.06
CA ASN A 76 12.37 28.56 -1.45
C ASN A 76 12.81 27.18 -1.98
N ALA A 77 12.73 26.97 -3.30
CA ALA A 77 13.00 25.67 -3.91
C ALA A 77 14.39 25.11 -3.55
N GLU A 78 15.44 25.93 -3.49
CA GLU A 78 16.79 25.47 -3.16
C GLU A 78 16.91 24.96 -1.73
N ASN A 79 16.37 25.68 -0.74
CA ASN A 79 16.36 25.21 0.65
C ASN A 79 15.53 23.92 0.80
N ALA A 80 14.41 23.82 0.09
CA ALA A 80 13.60 22.62 0.11
C ALA A 80 14.35 21.40 -0.46
N LYS A 81 15.13 21.57 -1.55
CA LYS A 81 16.03 20.51 -2.07
C LYS A 81 17.08 20.13 -1.03
N THR A 82 17.72 21.11 -0.38
CA THR A 82 18.71 20.84 0.66
C THR A 82 18.10 20.05 1.82
N THR A 83 16.88 20.40 2.25
CA THR A 83 16.18 19.65 3.30
C THR A 83 15.90 18.22 2.88
N ILE A 84 15.40 17.98 1.67
CA ILE A 84 15.14 16.63 1.16
C ILE A 84 16.46 15.83 1.15
N LEU A 85 17.52 16.38 0.57
CA LEU A 85 18.83 15.72 0.51
C LEU A 85 19.41 15.44 1.89
N GLU A 86 19.22 16.32 2.86
CA GLU A 86 19.69 16.08 4.21
C GLU A 86 18.88 14.97 4.90
N LEU A 87 17.57 14.87 4.67
CA LEU A 87 16.77 13.77 5.20
C LEU A 87 17.08 12.44 4.53
N THR A 88 17.32 12.43 3.21
CA THR A 88 17.45 11.20 2.43
C THR A 88 18.88 10.74 2.21
N GLY A 89 19.86 11.66 2.27
CA GLY A 89 21.28 11.39 2.01
C GLY A 89 22.14 11.27 3.28
N ASN A 90 21.64 11.70 4.44
CA ASN A 90 22.28 11.50 5.72
C ASN A 90 21.81 10.18 6.34
N LEU A 91 22.71 9.21 6.49
CA LEU A 91 22.36 7.86 6.94
C LEU A 91 21.72 7.83 8.33
N ASP A 92 22.21 8.64 9.27
CA ASP A 92 21.65 8.68 10.63
C ASP A 92 20.20 9.20 10.64
N ARG A 93 19.89 10.16 9.76
CA ARG A 93 18.52 10.70 9.63
C ARG A 93 17.62 9.73 8.88
N MET A 94 18.15 9.05 7.89
CA MET A 94 17.42 7.98 7.20
C MET A 94 17.07 6.84 8.17
N ASP A 95 18.02 6.41 9.00
CA ASP A 95 17.76 5.39 10.02
C ASP A 95 16.70 5.86 11.02
N ALA A 96 16.77 7.10 11.49
CA ALA A 96 15.74 7.67 12.36
C ALA A 96 14.35 7.72 11.68
N MET A 97 14.30 8.00 10.37
CA MET A 97 13.05 7.97 9.61
C MET A 97 12.48 6.54 9.51
N LEU A 98 13.30 5.55 9.18
CA LEU A 98 12.89 4.15 9.11
C LEU A 98 12.42 3.64 10.48
N GLU A 99 13.13 3.99 11.55
CA GLU A 99 12.78 3.63 12.93
C GLU A 99 11.46 4.23 13.38
N SER A 100 11.12 5.44 12.92
CA SER A 100 9.89 6.13 13.32
C SER A 100 8.60 5.43 12.88
N SER A 101 8.68 4.48 11.96
CA SER A 101 7.53 3.73 11.44
C SER A 101 7.92 2.31 11.04
N PRO A 102 8.19 1.42 12.03
CA PRO A 102 8.69 0.07 11.79
C PRO A 102 7.82 -0.72 10.81
N ALA A 103 8.43 -1.30 9.77
CA ALA A 103 7.78 -2.07 8.70
C ALA A 103 6.75 -1.32 7.83
N TYR A 104 6.42 -0.07 8.15
CA TYR A 104 5.68 0.82 7.26
C TYR A 104 6.62 1.65 6.39
N ALA A 105 7.68 2.17 6.99
CA ALA A 105 8.81 2.76 6.29
C ALA A 105 9.85 1.66 6.03
N VAL A 106 10.13 1.40 4.75
CA VAL A 106 11.19 0.48 4.31
C VAL A 106 12.15 1.21 3.36
N PRO A 107 13.40 0.73 3.22
CA PRO A 107 14.37 1.38 2.34
C PRO A 107 13.91 1.51 0.88
N ALA A 108 13.94 2.73 0.35
CA ALA A 108 13.61 3.04 -1.04
C ALA A 108 14.80 2.88 -2.01
N TYR A 109 16.02 2.70 -1.49
CA TYR A 109 17.24 2.52 -2.28
C TYR A 109 17.85 1.14 -2.03
N THR A 110 18.29 0.45 -3.08
CA THR A 110 18.80 -0.93 -3.00
C THR A 110 19.98 -1.08 -2.04
N ASN A 111 20.92 -0.14 -2.05
CA ASN A 111 22.07 -0.12 -1.15
C ASN A 111 21.71 0.20 0.31
N LEU A 112 20.61 0.92 0.54
CA LEU A 112 20.20 1.33 1.88
C LEU A 112 19.78 0.15 2.76
N TRP A 113 19.29 -0.95 2.15
CA TRP A 113 19.01 -2.20 2.85
C TRP A 113 20.23 -2.78 3.59
N GLU A 114 21.44 -2.52 3.09
CA GLU A 114 22.69 -2.97 3.72
C GLU A 114 23.36 -1.87 4.56
N MET A 115 23.16 -0.61 4.20
CA MET A 115 23.78 0.52 4.91
C MET A 115 23.05 0.89 6.22
N SER A 116 21.73 0.71 6.26
CA SER A 116 20.88 1.08 7.39
C SER A 116 21.07 0.10 8.56
N ALA A 117 21.56 0.60 9.69
CA ALA A 117 21.73 -0.21 10.89
C ALA A 117 20.36 -0.61 11.45
N TYR A 118 19.38 0.31 11.40
CA TYR A 118 18.01 0.03 11.81
C TYR A 118 17.42 -1.13 10.99
N THR A 119 17.48 -1.04 9.66
CA THR A 119 16.92 -2.07 8.76
C THR A 119 17.52 -3.44 9.06
N GLN A 120 18.84 -3.53 9.23
CA GLN A 120 19.51 -4.78 9.54
C GLN A 120 19.15 -5.36 10.92
N SER A 121 18.71 -4.50 11.86
CA SER A 121 18.27 -4.91 13.20
C SER A 121 16.79 -5.30 13.28
N ASN A 122 15.98 -4.93 12.28
CA ASN A 122 14.53 -5.11 12.30
C ASN A 122 14.11 -6.30 11.44
N GLU A 123 13.72 -7.40 12.10
CA GLU A 123 13.36 -8.65 11.41
C GLU A 123 12.20 -8.46 10.42
N MET A 124 11.18 -7.68 10.77
CA MET A 124 10.04 -7.43 9.90
C MET A 124 10.46 -6.73 8.60
N SER A 125 11.37 -5.75 8.67
CA SER A 125 11.91 -5.08 7.49
C SER A 125 12.61 -6.09 6.56
N LEU A 126 13.39 -7.01 7.12
CA LEU A 126 14.06 -8.07 6.36
C LEU A 126 13.08 -9.05 5.71
N GLN A 127 11.92 -9.32 6.33
CA GLN A 127 10.87 -10.14 5.73
C GLN A 127 10.21 -9.46 4.53
N VAL A 128 10.09 -8.14 4.53
CA VAL A 128 9.52 -7.35 3.41
C VAL A 128 10.50 -7.22 2.24
N LYS A 129 11.82 -7.27 2.50
CA LYS A 129 12.89 -7.06 1.50
C LYS A 129 12.71 -7.83 0.18
N PRO A 130 12.37 -9.14 0.16
CA PRO A 130 12.21 -9.86 -1.09
C PRO A 130 11.13 -9.25 -2.00
N ALA A 131 9.99 -8.84 -1.43
CA ALA A 131 8.91 -8.21 -2.19
C ALA A 131 9.27 -6.78 -2.61
N ALA A 132 9.99 -6.03 -1.77
CA ALA A 132 10.41 -4.67 -2.10
C ALA A 132 11.51 -4.59 -3.18
N LEU A 133 12.26 -5.67 -3.39
CA LEU A 133 13.33 -5.77 -4.38
C LEU A 133 12.96 -6.67 -5.56
N ASP A 134 11.69 -7.05 -5.69
CA ASP A 134 11.23 -7.91 -6.76
C ASP A 134 11.06 -7.11 -8.07
N ASP A 135 11.86 -7.44 -9.07
CA ASP A 135 11.80 -6.84 -10.40
C ASP A 135 10.49 -7.19 -11.15
N SER A 136 9.76 -8.22 -10.71
CA SER A 136 8.44 -8.58 -11.24
C SER A 136 7.31 -7.74 -10.65
N GLY A 137 7.60 -6.91 -9.65
CA GLY A 137 6.61 -6.08 -8.99
C GLY A 137 5.85 -5.19 -9.97
N ILE A 138 4.52 -5.15 -9.81
CA ILE A 138 3.64 -4.35 -10.67
C ILE A 138 3.03 -3.20 -9.85
N GLU A 139 2.89 -2.03 -10.47
CA GLU A 139 2.13 -0.93 -9.87
C GLU A 139 0.64 -1.23 -9.99
N ALA A 140 0.08 -1.84 -8.94
CA ALA A 140 -1.29 -2.32 -8.88
C ALA A 140 -2.33 -1.29 -9.34
N GLY A 141 -2.14 -0.01 -8.98
CA GLY A 141 -3.10 1.05 -9.28
C GLY A 141 -3.18 1.42 -10.77
N SER A 142 -2.18 1.05 -11.57
CA SER A 142 -2.12 1.42 -12.99
C SER A 142 -1.94 0.27 -13.95
N TRP A 143 -1.40 -0.87 -13.52
CA TRP A 143 -1.18 -2.03 -14.37
C TRP A 143 -2.49 -2.50 -15.06
N PRO A 144 -2.46 -2.86 -16.36
CA PRO A 144 -1.29 -2.88 -17.27
C PRO A 144 -1.03 -1.53 -17.97
N GLY A 145 -1.85 -0.52 -17.73
CA GLY A 145 -1.78 0.79 -18.37
C GLY A 145 -0.88 1.80 -17.61
N PRO A 146 -0.76 3.03 -18.12
CA PRO A 146 -0.13 4.12 -17.39
C PRO A 146 -1.12 4.75 -16.39
N PRO A 147 -0.62 5.39 -15.31
CA PRO A 147 -1.45 6.25 -14.46
C PRO A 147 -2.21 7.30 -15.28
N SER A 148 -3.47 7.54 -14.94
CA SER A 148 -4.33 8.50 -15.63
C SER A 148 -5.32 9.16 -14.68
N ALA A 149 -5.85 10.32 -15.06
CA ALA A 149 -6.87 10.99 -14.24
C ALA A 149 -8.16 10.16 -14.13
N ALA A 150 -8.48 9.34 -15.13
CA ALA A 150 -9.59 8.39 -15.09
C ALA A 150 -9.36 7.27 -14.06
N LEU A 151 -8.15 6.69 -14.02
CA LEU A 151 -7.78 5.70 -12.99
C LEU A 151 -7.86 6.29 -11.58
N THR A 152 -7.32 7.50 -11.38
CA THR A 152 -7.45 8.20 -10.10
C THR A 152 -8.91 8.46 -9.73
N ALA A 153 -9.79 8.76 -10.69
CA ALA A 153 -11.21 8.91 -10.42
C ALA A 153 -11.87 7.57 -10.01
N ILE A 154 -11.49 6.46 -10.64
CA ILE A 154 -11.94 5.11 -10.26
C ILE A 154 -11.51 4.79 -8.82
N GLU A 155 -10.24 4.99 -8.47
CA GLU A 155 -9.71 4.75 -7.11
C GLU A 155 -10.51 5.52 -6.04
N ASN A 156 -10.91 6.76 -6.35
CA ASN A 156 -11.65 7.62 -5.42
C ASN A 156 -13.17 7.40 -5.44
N SER A 157 -13.70 6.58 -6.35
CA SER A 157 -15.15 6.41 -6.57
C SER A 157 -15.81 5.35 -5.68
N GLY A 158 -15.01 4.51 -5.01
CA GLY A 158 -15.52 3.41 -4.18
C GLY A 158 -16.12 2.23 -4.95
N ILE A 159 -15.96 2.17 -6.29
CA ILE A 159 -16.50 1.08 -7.12
C ILE A 159 -16.08 -0.31 -6.60
N TRP A 160 -14.83 -0.48 -6.17
CA TRP A 160 -14.32 -1.73 -5.60
C TRP A 160 -15.05 -2.14 -4.32
N ASN A 161 -15.34 -1.18 -3.44
CA ASN A 161 -16.06 -1.43 -2.19
C ASN A 161 -17.51 -1.85 -2.47
N ASP A 162 -18.16 -1.18 -3.43
CA ASP A 162 -19.51 -1.53 -3.85
C ASP A 162 -19.57 -2.93 -4.46
N MET A 163 -18.57 -3.30 -5.28
CA MET A 163 -18.44 -4.65 -5.85
C MET A 163 -18.34 -5.71 -4.75
N VAL A 164 -17.45 -5.49 -3.77
CA VAL A 164 -17.26 -6.41 -2.65
C VAL A 164 -18.52 -6.53 -1.80
N ASN A 165 -19.15 -5.41 -1.50
CA ASN A 165 -20.41 -5.39 -0.76
C ASN A 165 -21.51 -6.14 -1.51
N ALA A 166 -21.63 -5.98 -2.83
CA ALA A 166 -22.63 -6.64 -3.65
C ALA A 166 -22.53 -8.18 -3.56
N PHE A 167 -21.33 -8.75 -3.74
CA PHE A 167 -21.20 -10.21 -3.68
C PHE A 167 -21.28 -10.77 -2.26
N VAL A 168 -20.78 -10.05 -1.25
CA VAL A 168 -20.93 -10.48 0.16
C VAL A 168 -22.40 -10.48 0.60
N THR A 169 -23.23 -9.62 0.00
CA THR A 169 -24.67 -9.52 0.29
C THR A 169 -25.55 -10.40 -0.62
N GLY A 170 -24.95 -11.22 -1.50
CA GLY A 170 -25.65 -12.28 -2.23
C GLY A 170 -25.77 -12.08 -3.73
N THR A 171 -25.18 -11.04 -4.31
CA THR A 171 -25.04 -10.90 -5.77
C THR A 171 -24.05 -11.96 -6.28
N PRO A 172 -24.32 -12.67 -7.39
CA PRO A 172 -23.33 -13.55 -8.01
C PRO A 172 -22.02 -12.79 -8.30
N VAL A 173 -20.88 -13.42 -8.04
CA VAL A 173 -19.55 -12.78 -8.21
C VAL A 173 -19.37 -12.24 -9.63
N GLU A 174 -19.75 -13.02 -10.64
CA GLU A 174 -19.67 -12.62 -12.05
C GLU A 174 -20.48 -11.35 -12.35
N GLU A 175 -21.68 -11.25 -11.77
CA GLU A 175 -22.56 -10.08 -11.93
C GLU A 175 -22.02 -8.85 -11.20
N ALA A 176 -21.50 -9.01 -9.98
CA ALA A 176 -20.89 -7.93 -9.22
C ALA A 176 -19.67 -7.36 -9.94
N VAL A 177 -18.81 -8.22 -10.50
CA VAL A 177 -17.63 -7.83 -11.29
C VAL A 177 -18.05 -7.13 -12.58
N ALA A 178 -19.03 -7.65 -13.32
CA ALA A 178 -19.54 -7.01 -14.53
C ALA A 178 -20.09 -5.60 -14.24
N THR A 179 -20.86 -5.44 -13.16
CA THR A 179 -21.40 -4.14 -12.75
C THR A 179 -20.28 -3.14 -12.40
N ALA A 180 -19.25 -3.59 -11.69
CA ALA A 180 -18.11 -2.76 -11.35
C ALA A 180 -17.32 -2.35 -12.60
N HIS A 181 -17.09 -3.28 -13.50
CA HIS A 181 -16.46 -3.05 -14.80
C HIS A 181 -17.20 -1.98 -15.60
N ASP A 182 -18.52 -2.13 -15.80
CA ASP A 182 -19.31 -1.17 -16.59
C ASP A 182 -19.23 0.24 -16.01
N ARG A 183 -19.18 0.36 -14.67
CA ARG A 183 -18.97 1.66 -14.00
C ARG A 183 -17.57 2.22 -14.27
N MET A 184 -16.52 1.40 -14.27
CA MET A 184 -15.17 1.83 -14.59
C MET A 184 -15.06 2.29 -16.05
N VAL A 185 -15.68 1.56 -16.99
CA VAL A 185 -15.76 1.93 -18.42
C VAL A 185 -16.41 3.31 -18.58
N LEU A 186 -17.51 3.57 -17.88
CA LEU A 186 -18.18 4.88 -17.91
C LEU A 186 -17.25 5.99 -17.40
N VAL A 187 -16.49 5.78 -16.32
CA VAL A 187 -15.52 6.77 -15.84
C VAL A 187 -14.49 7.08 -16.91
N PHE A 188 -13.93 6.07 -17.59
CA PHE A 188 -13.01 6.33 -18.70
C PHE A 188 -13.66 7.16 -19.82
N GLN A 189 -14.92 6.86 -20.17
CA GLN A 189 -15.66 7.61 -21.19
C GLN A 189 -15.92 9.07 -20.79
N GLU A 190 -16.18 9.35 -19.52
CA GLU A 190 -16.31 10.73 -19.00
C GLU A 190 -15.03 11.56 -19.15
N TYR A 191 -13.88 10.89 -19.15
CA TYR A 191 -12.57 11.50 -19.42
C TYR A 191 -12.21 11.54 -20.91
N GLY A 192 -13.13 11.16 -21.81
CA GLY A 192 -12.92 11.15 -23.26
C GLY A 192 -12.06 9.99 -23.76
N LEU A 193 -11.94 8.93 -22.97
CA LEU A 193 -11.22 7.69 -23.31
C LEU A 193 -12.21 6.61 -23.79
N PRO A 194 -11.78 5.59 -24.55
CA PRO A 194 -12.71 4.61 -25.14
C PRO A 194 -13.43 3.72 -24.10
N GLY A 195 -12.84 3.53 -22.92
CA GLY A 195 -13.40 2.69 -21.84
C GLY A 195 -12.95 1.23 -21.89
N GLU A 196 -12.79 0.70 -23.10
CA GLU A 196 -12.22 -0.62 -23.40
C GLU A 196 -11.28 -0.51 -24.62
N GLU A 197 -10.39 -1.48 -24.81
CA GLU A 197 -9.52 -1.61 -26.02
C GLU A 197 -10.18 -2.41 -27.15
#